data_AF-A0A967DAU4-F1
#
_entry.id   AF-A0A967DAU4-F1
#
_cell.length_a   1.000
_cell.length_b   1.000
_cell.length_c   1.000
_cell.angle_alpha   90.00
_cell.angle_beta   90.00
_cell.angle_gamma   90.00
#
_symmetry.space_group_name_H-M   'P 1'
#
loop_
_entity.id
_entity.type
_entity.pdbx_description
1 polymer ?
#
loop_
_entity_poly.entity_id
_entity_poly.type
_entity_poly.pdbx_seq_one_letter_code
_entity_poly.pdbx_strand_id
1 'polypeptide(L)'
;MNRYPLWKYLVIGVALAIGFLYALPNIFGEAPAVQISAAKPTIKVDLTTQSRIETLLNESGIKNTGIFYERTGNVGSIKIRFENTDTQLKARDLVNQKLNADPKEPNYIVALNLLSNTPNWLSSINALPMPLGLDLRGGVYFLLQVDMQGAVQKKLTSLATDIRGQLRDKGIRHQGIERAGDAITIRFGSTSEADTARSTLAGPQAELEWLIEKVADGAKLVGRFKASALKEVQENAVKQNIITLNKRVNELAVKEPVIQQQGSERIVVQLPGVQDTARAKDIIGRTATLESRLADPVASTIGLNETPPPGTDVFRYGENRLGVFKKSVIFTGDRITDASAGFDQNQRPSVNISLDAAGGRVMQEVTRENIGKPMGMILFEKGKGEVLTIATIQGEFGSKFQITGQPTTESANDLALLLRAGSLAAPMEIIEERT
;
A
#
# COMPACT_ATOMS: atom_id res chain seq x y z
N MET A 1 17.24 25.64 60.53
CA MET A 1 18.68 25.33 60.41
C MET A 1 18.93 24.81 58.98
N ASN A 2 19.29 25.69 58.04
CA ASN A 2 19.55 25.30 56.65
C ASN A 2 20.97 24.73 56.55
N ARG A 3 21.10 23.46 56.14
CA ARG A 3 22.39 22.77 56.07
C ARG A 3 23.17 23.04 54.78
N TYR A 4 22.54 23.67 53.77
CA TYR A 4 23.17 23.96 52.49
C TYR A 4 23.23 25.48 52.18
N PRO A 5 24.19 25.90 51.33
CA PRO A 5 24.22 27.26 50.78
C PRO A 5 22.95 27.61 49.99
N LEU A 6 22.56 28.89 50.02
CA LEU A 6 21.31 29.40 49.45
C LEU A 6 21.15 29.12 47.94
N TRP A 7 22.26 29.13 47.20
CA TRP A 7 22.27 28.79 45.77
C TRP A 7 21.85 27.34 45.48
N LYS A 8 22.13 26.38 46.37
CA LYS A 8 21.70 24.98 46.18
C LYS A 8 20.18 24.86 46.29
N TYR A 9 19.57 25.58 47.23
CA TYR A 9 18.12 25.63 47.36
C TYR A 9 17.46 26.32 46.16
N LEU A 10 18.09 27.39 45.62
CA LEU A 10 17.64 28.03 44.38
C LEU A 10 17.68 27.07 43.18
N VAL A 11 18.77 26.32 43.01
CA VAL A 11 18.89 25.32 41.93
C VAL A 11 17.82 24.23 42.06
N ILE A 12 17.57 23.72 43.27
CA ILE A 12 16.50 22.73 43.51
C ILE A 12 15.13 23.33 43.18
N GLY A 13 14.87 24.57 43.58
CA GLY A 13 13.61 25.27 43.28
C GLY A 13 13.37 25.45 41.78
N VAL A 14 14.40 25.87 41.03
CA VAL A 14 14.33 26.00 39.57
C VAL A 14 14.12 24.63 38.91
N ALA A 15 14.84 23.60 39.36
CA ALA A 15 14.69 22.24 38.82
C ALA A 15 13.27 21.69 39.06
N LEU A 16 12.69 21.90 40.24
CA LEU A 16 11.31 21.51 40.56
C LEU A 16 10.29 22.30 39.72
N ALA A 17 10.50 23.60 39.52
CA ALA A 17 9.61 24.43 38.69
C ALA A 17 9.60 23.95 37.24
N ILE A 18 10.78 23.63 36.67
CA ILE A 18 10.90 23.07 35.32
C ILE A 18 10.24 21.68 35.27
N GLY A 19 10.50 20.81 36.26
CA GLY A 19 9.88 19.49 36.33
C GLY A 19 8.35 19.56 36.37
N PHE A 20 7.79 20.48 37.16
CA PHE A 20 6.35 20.70 37.22
C PHE A 20 5.79 21.23 35.89
N LEU A 21 6.48 22.21 35.27
CA LEU A 21 6.09 22.77 33.98
C LEU A 21 5.99 21.70 32.88
N TYR A 22 6.96 20.77 32.82
CA TYR A 22 6.96 19.67 31.85
C TYR A 22 6.04 18.50 32.24
N ALA A 23 5.56 18.44 33.48
CA ALA A 23 4.57 17.46 33.93
C ALA A 23 3.10 17.93 33.75
N LEU A 24 2.86 19.25 33.70
CA LEU A 24 1.54 19.86 33.49
C LEU A 24 0.75 19.28 32.30
N PRO A 25 1.34 18.97 31.13
CA PRO A 25 0.61 18.40 30.00
C PRO A 25 -0.20 17.15 30.34
N ASN A 26 0.27 16.31 31.27
CA ASN A 26 -0.40 15.07 31.67
C ASN A 26 -1.69 15.31 32.48
N ILE A 27 -1.89 16.52 33.04
CA ILE A 27 -3.05 16.85 33.88
C ILE A 27 -4.27 17.23 33.02
N PHE A 28 -4.06 17.74 31.81
CA PHE A 28 -5.15 18.23 30.96
C PHE A 28 -6.04 17.13 30.38
N GLY A 29 -5.61 15.87 30.40
CA GLY A 29 -6.38 14.72 29.91
C GLY A 29 -6.70 14.79 28.41
N GLU A 30 -7.72 14.06 28.00
CA GLU A 30 -8.14 13.91 26.60
C GLU A 30 -9.63 14.22 26.42
N ALA A 31 -10.00 14.78 25.27
CA ALA A 31 -11.38 15.07 24.89
C ALA A 31 -11.90 14.07 23.84
N PRO A 32 -13.15 13.58 23.97
CA PRO A 32 -13.85 12.82 22.95
C PRO A 32 -13.82 13.52 21.60
N ALA A 33 -13.42 12.81 20.54
CA ALA A 33 -13.32 13.36 19.20
C ALA A 33 -13.74 12.38 18.11
N VAL A 34 -14.21 12.88 16.98
CA VAL A 34 -14.41 12.08 15.76
C VAL A 34 -13.36 12.49 14.76
N GLN A 35 -12.68 11.50 14.18
CA GLN A 35 -11.72 11.70 13.11
C GLN A 35 -12.31 11.18 11.79
N ILE A 36 -12.23 12.01 10.76
CA ILE A 36 -12.58 11.67 9.38
C ILE A 36 -11.29 11.62 8.56
N SER A 37 -11.10 10.50 7.88
CA SER A 37 -10.01 10.29 6.93
C SER A 37 -10.51 9.65 5.63
N ALA A 38 -9.70 9.69 4.57
CA ALA A 38 -10.06 9.05 3.30
C ALA A 38 -9.95 7.52 3.43
N ALA A 39 -10.96 6.79 2.93
CA ALA A 39 -10.92 5.33 2.84
C ALA A 39 -10.14 4.84 1.61
N LYS A 40 -10.07 5.67 0.57
CA LYS A 40 -9.37 5.38 -0.68
C LYS A 40 -8.29 6.43 -0.93
N PRO A 41 -7.08 6.05 -1.38
CA PRO A 41 -5.99 6.98 -1.71
C PRO A 41 -6.33 7.97 -2.81
N THR A 42 -7.32 7.63 -3.66
CA THR A 42 -7.82 8.51 -4.71
C THR A 42 -8.81 9.56 -4.20
N ILE A 43 -9.29 9.43 -2.95
CA ILE A 43 -10.21 10.37 -2.31
C ILE A 43 -9.43 11.30 -1.39
N LYS A 44 -9.71 12.60 -1.50
CA LYS A 44 -9.08 13.63 -0.68
C LYS A 44 -10.03 14.11 0.42
N VAL A 45 -9.44 14.40 1.58
CA VAL A 45 -10.11 15.10 2.68
C VAL A 45 -9.47 16.48 2.76
N ASP A 46 -10.28 17.52 2.59
CA ASP A 46 -9.85 18.91 2.42
C ASP A 46 -10.78 19.89 3.18
N LEU A 47 -10.54 21.19 3.02
CA LEU A 47 -11.36 22.24 3.63
C LEU A 47 -12.80 22.27 3.10
N THR A 48 -13.04 21.78 1.88
CA THR A 48 -14.41 21.68 1.34
C THR A 48 -15.18 20.56 2.05
N THR A 49 -14.51 19.43 2.30
CA THR A 49 -15.02 18.34 3.14
C THR A 49 -15.30 18.82 4.57
N GLN A 50 -14.41 19.63 5.14
CA GLN A 50 -14.61 20.24 6.47
C GLN A 50 -15.87 21.10 6.53
N SER A 51 -16.04 22.00 5.56
CA SER A 51 -17.20 22.89 5.48
C SER A 51 -18.51 22.09 5.38
N ARG A 52 -18.51 21.02 4.58
CA ARG A 52 -19.65 20.10 4.43
C ARG A 52 -19.99 19.40 5.75
N ILE A 53 -18.99 18.95 6.51
CA ILE A 53 -19.22 18.29 7.82
C ILE A 53 -19.73 19.29 8.85
N GLU A 54 -19.21 20.51 8.85
CA GLU A 54 -19.67 21.58 9.74
C GLU A 54 -21.14 21.92 9.50
N THR A 55 -21.56 22.05 8.24
CA THR A 55 -22.97 22.21 7.88
C THR A 55 -23.82 21.04 8.36
N LEU A 56 -23.35 19.80 8.15
CA LEU A 56 -24.07 18.59 8.54
C LEU A 56 -24.31 18.50 10.07
N LEU A 57 -23.28 18.82 10.87
CA LEU A 57 -23.38 18.81 12.33
C LEU A 57 -24.34 19.90 12.83
N ASN A 58 -24.27 21.09 12.24
CA ASN A 58 -25.13 22.21 12.59
C ASN A 58 -26.61 21.92 12.26
N GLU A 59 -26.91 21.39 11.08
CA GLU A 59 -28.27 20.99 10.67
C GLU A 59 -28.88 19.92 11.58
N SER A 60 -28.04 19.05 12.14
CA SER A 60 -28.48 17.96 13.02
C SER A 60 -28.44 18.34 14.52
N GLY A 61 -28.13 19.60 14.85
CA GLY A 61 -28.10 20.11 16.22
C GLY A 61 -26.99 19.50 17.09
N ILE A 62 -25.94 18.91 16.49
CA ILE A 62 -24.82 18.32 17.22
C ILE A 62 -23.78 19.39 17.49
N LYS A 63 -23.69 19.83 18.76
CA LYS A 63 -22.67 20.79 19.20
C LYS A 63 -21.28 20.13 19.22
N ASN A 64 -20.31 20.79 18.59
CA ASN A 64 -18.90 20.45 18.72
C ASN A 64 -18.17 21.55 19.51
N THR A 65 -17.06 21.19 20.16
CA THR A 65 -16.19 22.14 20.89
C THR A 65 -15.03 22.66 20.03
N GLY A 66 -14.86 22.09 18.84
CA GLY A 66 -13.93 22.57 17.82
C GLY A 66 -13.75 21.60 16.67
N ILE A 67 -13.52 22.12 15.47
CA ILE A 67 -13.19 21.37 14.26
C ILE A 67 -11.79 21.79 13.82
N PHE A 68 -10.92 20.81 13.63
CA PHE A 68 -9.53 20.99 13.26
C PHE A 68 -9.26 20.21 11.98
N TYR A 69 -8.76 20.90 10.96
CA TYR A 69 -8.16 20.24 9.82
C TYR A 69 -6.67 20.04 10.11
N GLU A 70 -6.23 18.78 10.11
CA GLU A 70 -4.83 18.44 10.29
C GLU A 70 -4.34 17.73 9.04
N ARG A 71 -3.22 18.23 8.52
CA ARG A 71 -2.56 17.67 7.35
C ARG A 71 -1.24 17.05 7.80
N THR A 72 -1.18 15.72 7.74
CA THR A 72 0.04 14.97 8.03
C THR A 72 0.65 14.53 6.71
N GLY A 73 1.74 15.18 6.30
CA GLY A 73 2.29 15.04 4.95
C GLY A 73 1.30 15.54 3.90
N ASN A 74 0.82 14.63 3.06
CA ASN A 74 -0.20 14.94 2.06
C ASN A 74 -1.62 14.50 2.43
N VAL A 75 -1.77 13.70 3.48
CA VAL A 75 -3.08 13.16 3.83
C VAL A 75 -3.77 14.15 4.76
N GLY A 76 -4.89 14.69 4.29
CA GLY A 76 -5.78 15.49 5.11
C GLY A 76 -6.60 14.61 6.06
N SER A 77 -6.83 15.11 7.26
CA SER A 77 -7.78 14.54 8.21
C SER A 77 -8.53 15.65 8.91
N ILE A 78 -9.79 15.38 9.24
CA ILE A 78 -10.62 16.33 9.99
C ILE A 78 -10.89 15.71 11.36
N LYS A 79 -10.62 16.49 12.40
CA LYS A 79 -10.76 16.09 13.80
C LYS A 79 -11.76 17.01 14.47
N ILE A 80 -12.80 16.44 15.06
CA ILE A 80 -13.91 17.18 15.65
C ILE A 80 -13.99 16.81 17.11
N ARG A 81 -13.87 17.79 18.01
CA ARG A 81 -13.99 17.59 19.45
C ARG A 81 -15.43 17.72 19.92
N PHE A 82 -15.78 16.92 20.91
CA PHE A 82 -17.07 16.90 21.56
C PHE A 82 -16.90 17.01 23.07
N GLU A 83 -17.97 17.43 23.74
CA GLU A 83 -17.99 17.57 25.20
C GLU A 83 -18.05 16.20 25.91
N ASN A 84 -18.70 15.20 25.30
CA ASN A 84 -18.89 13.88 25.89
C ASN A 84 -18.96 12.77 24.83
N THR A 85 -18.83 11.52 25.29
CA THR A 85 -18.82 10.32 24.44
C THR A 85 -20.16 10.06 23.76
N ASP A 86 -21.29 10.45 24.36
CA ASP A 86 -22.61 10.26 23.76
C ASP A 86 -22.82 11.13 22.52
N THR A 87 -22.40 12.40 22.59
CA THR A 87 -22.42 13.32 21.44
C THR A 87 -21.42 12.90 20.38
N GLN A 88 -20.24 12.42 20.77
CA GLN A 88 -19.24 11.84 19.88
C GLN A 88 -19.79 10.65 19.09
N LEU A 89 -20.48 9.71 19.74
CA LEU A 89 -21.08 8.53 19.10
C LEU A 89 -22.15 8.93 18.08
N LYS A 90 -23.06 9.84 18.47
CA LYS A 90 -24.09 10.38 17.56
C LYS A 90 -23.47 11.09 16.36
N ALA A 91 -22.42 11.87 16.58
CA ALA A 91 -21.70 12.57 15.53
C ALA A 91 -21.04 11.59 14.55
N ARG A 92 -20.36 10.56 15.07
CA ARG A 92 -19.75 9.51 14.25
C ARG A 92 -20.79 8.85 13.35
N ASP A 93 -21.93 8.44 13.91
CA ASP A 93 -22.97 7.71 13.18
C ASP A 93 -23.60 8.57 12.08
N LEU A 94 -23.93 9.81 12.40
CA LEU A 94 -24.45 10.78 11.43
C LEU A 94 -23.46 11.03 10.29
N VAL A 95 -22.22 11.35 10.64
CA VAL A 95 -21.18 11.68 9.66
C VAL A 95 -20.88 10.48 8.77
N ASN A 96 -20.79 9.27 9.34
CA ASN A 96 -20.60 8.04 8.59
C ASN A 96 -21.75 7.78 7.60
N GLN A 97 -23.00 7.89 8.06
CA GLN A 97 -24.19 7.66 7.22
C GLN A 97 -24.30 8.66 6.05
N LYS A 98 -23.86 9.90 6.24
CA LYS A 98 -24.04 10.99 5.26
C LYS A 98 -22.87 11.16 4.30
N LEU A 99 -21.65 10.80 4.72
CA LEU A 99 -20.47 10.82 3.87
C LEU A 99 -20.32 9.54 3.03
N ASN A 100 -20.76 8.39 3.54
CA ASN A 100 -20.66 7.11 2.85
C ASN A 100 -22.02 6.67 2.30
N ALA A 101 -22.27 6.97 1.02
CA ALA A 101 -23.52 6.62 0.35
C ALA A 101 -23.72 5.10 0.20
N ASP A 102 -22.64 4.34 -0.01
CA ASP A 102 -22.64 2.87 -0.02
C ASP A 102 -21.85 2.34 1.20
N PRO A 103 -22.51 1.65 2.17
CA PRO A 103 -21.83 1.04 3.31
C PRO A 103 -20.82 -0.05 2.93
N LYS A 104 -20.94 -0.67 1.75
CA LYS A 104 -20.02 -1.71 1.28
C LYS A 104 -18.78 -1.14 0.60
N GLU A 105 -18.85 0.11 0.16
CA GLU A 105 -17.73 0.87 -0.43
C GLU A 105 -17.63 2.28 0.16
N PRO A 106 -17.24 2.40 1.45
CA PRO A 106 -17.08 3.71 2.07
C PRO A 106 -15.98 4.50 1.35
N ASN A 107 -16.24 5.79 1.17
CA ASN A 107 -15.29 6.77 0.64
C ASN A 107 -14.44 7.40 1.76
N TYR A 108 -15.01 7.45 2.97
CA TYR A 108 -14.39 8.02 4.15
C TYR A 108 -14.42 7.03 5.32
N ILE A 109 -13.38 7.04 6.13
CA ILE A 109 -13.32 6.33 7.41
C ILE A 109 -13.64 7.35 8.50
N VAL A 110 -14.69 7.05 9.28
CA VAL A 110 -15.16 7.90 10.38
C VAL A 110 -14.96 7.12 11.68
N ALA A 111 -13.95 7.51 12.45
CA ALA A 111 -13.52 6.80 13.65
C ALA A 111 -13.67 7.65 14.91
N LEU A 112 -13.88 6.97 16.05
CA LEU A 112 -13.78 7.59 17.37
C LEU A 112 -12.31 7.83 17.70
N ASN A 113 -12.01 8.93 18.35
CA ASN A 113 -10.67 9.40 18.66
C ASN A 113 -10.68 10.16 20.00
N LEU A 114 -9.52 10.35 20.61
CA LEU A 114 -9.33 11.16 21.81
C LEU A 114 -8.22 12.17 21.56
N LEU A 115 -8.55 13.47 21.65
CA LEU A 115 -7.58 14.53 21.42
C LEU A 115 -7.09 15.09 22.74
N SER A 116 -5.78 15.23 22.88
CA SER A 116 -5.18 15.89 24.05
C SER A 116 -5.76 17.30 24.22
N ASN A 117 -6.13 17.61 25.46
CA ASN A 117 -6.57 18.93 25.89
C ASN A 117 -5.40 19.83 26.32
N THR A 118 -4.15 19.41 26.11
CA THR A 118 -2.99 20.23 26.46
C THR A 118 -3.03 21.56 25.68
N PRO A 119 -2.93 22.71 26.37
CA PRO A 119 -2.88 24.02 25.74
C PRO A 119 -1.73 24.17 24.74
N ASN A 120 -1.97 24.91 23.65
CA ASN A 120 -0.98 25.12 22.58
C ASN A 120 0.36 25.72 23.10
N TRP A 121 0.32 26.59 24.11
CA TRP A 121 1.53 27.19 24.68
C TRP A 121 2.46 26.16 25.33
N LEU A 122 1.94 25.11 25.97
CA LEU A 122 2.74 24.01 26.51
C LEU A 122 3.35 23.17 25.37
N SER A 123 2.56 22.89 24.32
CA SER A 123 3.07 22.15 23.16
C SER A 123 4.17 22.92 22.41
N SER A 124 4.13 24.26 22.39
CA SER A 124 5.12 25.09 21.70
C SER A 124 6.51 25.09 22.34
N ILE A 125 6.60 24.83 23.65
CA ILE A 125 7.87 24.64 24.36
C ILE A 125 8.32 23.17 24.36
N ASN A 126 7.71 22.34 23.53
CA ASN A 126 7.94 20.90 23.45
C ASN A 126 7.64 20.15 24.77
N ALA A 127 6.83 20.76 25.66
CA ALA A 127 6.26 20.08 26.82
C ALA A 127 5.08 19.23 26.35
N LEU A 128 5.41 18.06 25.81
CA LEU A 128 4.45 17.06 25.36
C LEU A 128 4.09 16.12 26.52
N PRO A 129 2.85 15.62 26.59
CA PRO A 129 2.50 14.58 27.53
C PRO A 129 3.35 13.33 27.28
N MET A 130 3.60 12.58 28.35
CA MET A 130 4.45 11.39 28.30
C MET A 130 3.86 10.36 27.32
N PRO A 131 4.66 9.75 26.42
CA PRO A 131 4.16 8.70 25.55
C PRO A 131 3.86 7.47 26.40
N LEU A 132 2.57 7.17 26.54
CA LEU A 132 2.08 5.98 27.21
C LEU A 132 2.18 4.79 26.23
N GLY A 133 2.52 3.60 26.74
CA GLY A 133 2.53 2.35 25.96
C GLY A 133 1.12 1.89 25.57
N LEU A 134 0.99 0.82 24.79
CA LEU A 134 -0.30 0.27 24.32
C LEU A 134 -1.30 0.14 25.48
N ASP A 135 -0.89 -0.45 26.60
CA ASP A 135 -1.74 -0.70 27.76
C ASP A 135 -2.23 0.57 28.48
N LEU A 136 -1.59 1.72 28.24
CA LEU A 136 -1.86 2.97 28.95
C LEU A 136 -2.39 4.10 28.04
N ARG A 137 -2.07 4.09 26.74
CA ARG A 137 -2.54 5.07 25.74
C ARG A 137 -3.63 4.51 24.82
N GLY A 138 -3.86 3.21 24.89
CA GLY A 138 -4.51 2.49 23.81
C GLY A 138 -3.63 2.43 22.56
N GLY A 139 -4.06 1.62 21.61
CA GLY A 139 -3.38 1.41 20.34
C GLY A 139 -3.99 0.21 19.64
N VAL A 140 -3.25 -0.40 18.73
CA VAL A 140 -3.71 -1.63 18.09
C VAL A 140 -2.63 -2.69 18.06
N TYR A 141 -3.04 -3.89 18.41
CA TYR A 141 -2.31 -5.13 18.20
C TYR A 141 -3.04 -5.92 17.11
N PHE A 142 -2.31 -6.24 16.04
CA PHE A 142 -2.78 -7.14 14.98
C PHE A 142 -1.89 -8.36 14.91
N LEU A 143 -2.50 -9.54 14.92
CA LEU A 143 -1.86 -10.78 14.50
C LEU A 143 -2.33 -11.11 13.09
N LEU A 144 -1.40 -11.06 12.14
CA LEU A 144 -1.62 -11.34 10.73
C LEU A 144 -1.15 -12.75 10.40
N GLN A 145 -1.90 -13.49 9.60
CA GLN A 145 -1.49 -14.76 9.00
C GLN A 145 -1.27 -14.58 7.50
N VAL A 146 -0.12 -15.02 7.00
CA VAL A 146 0.26 -14.97 5.59
C VAL A 146 -0.30 -16.17 4.84
N ASP A 147 -0.91 -15.94 3.67
CA ASP A 147 -1.34 -17.01 2.76
C ASP A 147 -0.13 -17.62 2.02
N MET A 148 0.41 -18.68 2.60
CA MET A 148 1.58 -19.38 2.05
C MET A 148 1.29 -20.05 0.71
N GLN A 149 0.06 -20.49 0.49
CA GLN A 149 -0.33 -21.10 -0.78
C GLN A 149 -0.38 -20.03 -1.88
N GLY A 150 -0.97 -18.86 -1.58
CA GLY A 150 -0.94 -17.70 -2.45
C GLY A 150 0.48 -17.24 -2.79
N ALA A 151 1.42 -17.28 -1.83
CA ALA A 151 2.83 -16.97 -2.06
C ALA A 151 3.47 -17.89 -3.12
N VAL A 152 3.27 -19.21 -2.96
CA VAL A 152 3.79 -20.23 -3.89
C VAL A 152 3.18 -20.05 -5.27
N GLN A 153 1.86 -19.86 -5.37
CA GLN A 153 1.18 -19.63 -6.65
C GLN A 153 1.67 -18.36 -7.36
N LYS A 154 1.90 -17.27 -6.62
CA LYS A 154 2.45 -16.02 -7.19
C LYS A 154 3.86 -16.25 -7.73
N LYS A 155 4.72 -16.94 -6.98
CA LYS A 155 6.08 -17.30 -7.42
C LYS A 155 6.05 -18.19 -8.66
N LEU A 156 5.18 -19.20 -8.74
CA LEU A 156 5.00 -20.04 -9.94
C LEU A 156 4.55 -19.23 -11.16
N THR A 157 3.73 -18.21 -10.96
CA THR A 157 3.26 -17.32 -12.03
C THR A 157 4.40 -16.47 -12.59
N SER A 158 5.23 -15.93 -11.71
CA SER A 158 6.46 -15.22 -12.08
C SER A 158 7.40 -16.14 -12.85
N LEU A 159 7.68 -17.33 -12.31
CA LEU A 159 8.53 -18.33 -12.96
C LEU A 159 8.02 -18.78 -14.32
N ALA A 160 6.72 -19.03 -14.47
CA ALA A 160 6.14 -19.40 -15.76
C ALA A 160 6.33 -18.31 -16.83
N THR A 161 6.37 -17.03 -16.42
CA THR A 161 6.63 -15.90 -17.30
C THR A 161 8.12 -15.84 -17.68
N ASP A 162 9.01 -15.99 -16.70
CA ASP A 162 10.45 -16.02 -16.93
C ASP A 162 10.86 -17.20 -17.82
N ILE A 163 10.31 -18.39 -17.58
CA ILE A 163 10.52 -19.59 -18.40
C ILE A 163 10.05 -19.36 -19.84
N ARG A 164 8.87 -18.74 -20.03
CA ARG A 164 8.37 -18.41 -21.37
C ARG A 164 9.35 -17.50 -22.13
N GLY A 165 9.89 -16.50 -21.45
CA GLY A 165 10.93 -15.61 -22.00
C GLY A 165 12.20 -16.38 -22.37
N GLN A 166 12.70 -17.21 -21.45
CA GLN A 166 13.92 -18.02 -21.68
C GLN A 166 13.79 -19.00 -22.84
N LEU A 167 12.66 -19.69 -22.96
CA LEU A 167 12.41 -20.62 -24.06
C LEU A 167 12.30 -19.88 -25.40
N ARG A 168 11.66 -18.70 -25.41
CA ARG A 168 11.60 -17.83 -26.60
C ARG A 168 12.99 -17.33 -27.01
N ASP A 169 13.79 -16.83 -26.08
CA ASP A 169 15.15 -16.33 -26.32
C ASP A 169 16.07 -17.43 -26.90
N LYS A 170 15.85 -18.69 -26.49
CA LYS A 170 16.61 -19.85 -26.97
C LYS A 170 15.98 -20.53 -28.19
N GLY A 171 14.87 -20.02 -28.71
CA GLY A 171 14.19 -20.57 -29.88
C GLY A 171 13.59 -21.96 -29.66
N ILE A 172 13.35 -22.37 -28.41
CA ILE A 172 12.79 -23.67 -28.07
C ILE A 172 11.27 -23.60 -28.21
N ARG A 173 10.71 -24.35 -29.15
CA ARG A 173 9.26 -24.39 -29.40
C ARG A 173 8.57 -25.18 -28.29
N HIS A 174 7.44 -24.65 -27.80
CA HIS A 174 6.59 -25.31 -26.82
C HIS A 174 5.12 -25.19 -27.23
N GLN A 175 4.29 -26.17 -26.88
CA GLN A 175 2.86 -26.20 -27.19
C GLN A 175 2.00 -25.50 -26.11
N GLY A 176 2.61 -25.08 -25.00
CA GLY A 176 1.93 -24.37 -23.93
C GLY A 176 2.67 -24.50 -22.60
N ILE A 177 2.51 -23.48 -21.75
CA ILE A 177 3.00 -23.46 -20.38
C ILE A 177 1.78 -23.27 -19.48
N GLU A 178 1.45 -24.30 -18.71
CA GLU A 178 0.31 -24.35 -17.82
C GLU A 178 0.79 -24.47 -16.37
N ARG A 179 0.05 -23.86 -15.45
CA ARG A 179 0.22 -24.05 -14.02
C ARG A 179 -0.79 -25.11 -13.58
N ALA A 180 -0.32 -26.19 -12.95
CA ALA A 180 -1.16 -27.28 -12.48
C ALA A 180 -0.88 -27.50 -10.99
N GLY A 181 -1.70 -26.89 -10.12
CA GLY A 181 -1.47 -26.85 -8.68
C GLY A 181 -0.13 -26.19 -8.36
N ASP A 182 0.74 -26.93 -7.67
CA ASP A 182 2.07 -26.46 -7.24
C ASP A 182 3.19 -26.78 -8.26
N ALA A 183 2.83 -27.11 -9.50
CA ALA A 183 3.77 -27.47 -10.55
C ALA A 183 3.58 -26.64 -11.83
N ILE A 184 4.68 -26.41 -12.55
CA ILE A 184 4.67 -25.87 -13.90
C ILE A 184 4.74 -27.03 -14.89
N THR A 185 3.78 -27.08 -15.79
CA THR A 185 3.69 -28.08 -16.85
C THR A 185 3.97 -27.42 -18.20
N ILE A 186 4.93 -27.95 -18.95
CA ILE A 186 5.26 -27.49 -20.30
C ILE A 186 5.08 -28.65 -21.26
N ARG A 187 4.35 -28.42 -22.35
CA ARG A 187 4.11 -29.45 -23.38
C ARG A 187 5.03 -29.22 -24.58
N PHE A 188 5.62 -30.30 -25.08
CA PHE A 188 6.54 -30.32 -26.21
C PHE A 188 6.10 -31.35 -27.26
N GLY A 189 6.42 -31.08 -28.52
CA GLY A 189 6.09 -32.00 -29.62
C GLY A 189 6.98 -33.24 -29.65
N SER A 190 8.13 -33.20 -28.98
CA SER A 190 9.03 -34.36 -28.87
C SER A 190 9.75 -34.43 -27.52
N THR A 191 10.21 -35.64 -27.16
CA THR A 191 11.05 -35.85 -25.98
C THR A 191 12.40 -35.12 -26.09
N SER A 192 12.96 -35.00 -27.29
CA SER A 192 14.23 -34.30 -27.53
C SER A 192 14.15 -32.80 -27.22
N GLU A 193 13.04 -32.15 -27.59
CA GLU A 193 12.78 -30.75 -27.24
C GLU A 193 12.62 -30.58 -25.72
N ALA A 194 11.91 -31.51 -25.06
CA ALA A 194 11.74 -31.49 -23.61
C ALA A 194 13.08 -31.66 -22.86
N ASP A 195 13.97 -32.52 -23.34
CA ASP A 195 15.32 -32.68 -22.78
C ASP A 195 16.18 -31.42 -22.96
N THR A 196 16.12 -30.81 -24.14
CA THR A 196 16.84 -29.54 -24.43
C THR A 196 16.34 -28.40 -23.53
N ALA A 197 15.02 -28.32 -23.34
CA ALA A 197 14.40 -27.37 -22.42
C ALA A 197 14.84 -27.63 -20.97
N ARG A 198 14.82 -28.89 -20.52
CA ARG A 198 15.28 -29.28 -19.17
C ARG A 198 16.71 -28.81 -18.90
N SER A 199 17.65 -29.07 -19.81
CA SER A 199 19.05 -28.64 -19.66
C SER A 199 19.20 -27.12 -19.65
N THR A 200 18.39 -26.42 -20.44
CA THR A 200 18.39 -24.95 -20.50
C THR A 200 17.86 -24.32 -19.21
N LEU A 201 16.81 -24.92 -18.62
CA LEU A 201 16.14 -24.39 -17.43
C LEU A 201 16.81 -24.83 -16.12
N ALA A 202 17.56 -25.93 -16.10
CA ALA A 202 18.16 -26.47 -14.89
C ALA A 202 19.12 -25.51 -14.17
N GLY A 203 19.83 -24.65 -14.90
CA GLY A 203 20.72 -23.65 -14.33
C GLY A 203 19.96 -22.42 -13.78
N PRO A 204 19.24 -21.67 -14.64
CA PRO A 204 18.52 -20.47 -14.22
C PRO A 204 17.40 -20.73 -13.22
N GLN A 205 16.77 -21.91 -13.26
CA GLN A 205 15.63 -22.31 -12.42
C GLN A 205 16.03 -23.41 -11.43
N ALA A 206 17.13 -23.22 -10.70
CA ALA A 206 17.68 -24.20 -9.76
C ALA A 206 16.72 -24.55 -8.59
N GLU A 207 15.71 -23.71 -8.35
CA GLU A 207 14.66 -23.91 -7.35
C GLU A 207 13.62 -24.99 -7.73
N LEU A 208 13.53 -25.32 -9.02
CA LEU A 208 12.65 -26.36 -9.55
C LEU A 208 13.41 -27.67 -9.80
N GLU A 209 12.75 -28.79 -9.52
CA GLU A 209 13.10 -30.12 -9.98
C GLU A 209 12.27 -30.47 -11.21
N TRP A 210 12.98 -30.84 -12.28
CA TRP A 210 12.39 -31.05 -13.60
C TRP A 210 12.27 -32.55 -13.92
N LEU A 211 11.03 -33.00 -14.13
CA LEU A 211 10.70 -34.37 -14.51
C LEU A 211 10.11 -34.39 -15.92
N ILE A 212 10.55 -35.34 -16.75
CA ILE A 212 9.99 -35.55 -18.10
C ILE A 212 9.03 -36.73 -18.05
N GLU A 213 7.77 -36.47 -18.39
CA GLU A 213 6.72 -37.46 -18.57
C GLU A 213 6.47 -37.65 -20.08
N LYS A 214 6.55 -38.89 -20.57
CA LYS A 214 6.21 -39.21 -21.97
C LYS A 214 4.70 -39.26 -22.10
N VAL A 215 4.16 -38.62 -23.14
CA VAL A 215 2.72 -38.59 -23.46
C VAL A 215 2.53 -39.10 -24.88
N ALA A 216 1.36 -39.64 -25.23
CA ALA A 216 1.10 -40.25 -26.54
C ALA A 216 1.49 -39.34 -27.73
N ASP A 217 1.26 -38.02 -27.62
CA ASP A 217 1.54 -37.02 -28.66
C ASP A 217 2.77 -36.13 -28.36
N GLY A 218 3.75 -36.61 -27.59
CA GLY A 218 4.99 -35.88 -27.35
C GLY A 218 5.57 -36.08 -25.94
N ALA A 219 6.02 -34.99 -25.32
CA ALA A 219 6.57 -35.03 -23.98
C ALA A 219 6.09 -33.85 -23.13
N LYS A 220 5.95 -34.11 -21.84
CA LYS A 220 5.57 -33.14 -20.83
C LYS A 220 6.73 -32.94 -19.86
N LEU A 221 7.16 -31.70 -19.70
CA LEU A 221 8.16 -31.31 -18.71
C LEU A 221 7.44 -30.72 -17.50
N VAL A 222 7.62 -31.33 -16.32
CA VAL A 222 6.99 -30.92 -15.07
C VAL A 222 8.06 -30.38 -14.13
N GLY A 223 7.96 -29.11 -13.80
CA GLY A 223 8.78 -28.47 -12.77
C GLY A 223 8.03 -28.41 -11.45
N ARG A 224 8.57 -29.04 -10.40
CA ARG A 224 8.06 -28.95 -9.02
C ARG A 224 9.11 -28.28 -8.13
N PHE A 225 8.69 -27.52 -7.13
CA PHE A 225 9.66 -26.99 -6.17
C PHE A 225 10.33 -28.09 -5.37
N LYS A 226 11.63 -27.92 -5.15
CA LYS A 226 12.36 -28.68 -4.13
C LYS A 226 11.85 -28.29 -2.74
N ALA A 227 11.90 -29.21 -1.78
CA ALA A 227 11.44 -28.93 -0.41
C ALA A 227 12.18 -27.74 0.25
N SER A 228 13.49 -27.60 -0.01
CA SER A 228 14.28 -26.46 0.45
C SER A 228 13.84 -25.14 -0.19
N ALA A 229 13.53 -25.15 -1.49
CA ALA A 229 13.06 -23.99 -2.22
C ALA A 229 11.66 -23.55 -1.76
N LEU A 230 10.76 -24.50 -1.46
CA LEU A 230 9.45 -24.16 -0.88
C LEU A 230 9.60 -23.40 0.44
N LYS A 231 10.46 -23.89 1.33
CA LYS A 231 10.71 -23.23 2.62
C LYS A 231 11.32 -21.84 2.42
N GLU A 232 12.24 -21.69 1.47
CA GLU A 232 12.84 -20.39 1.14
C GLU A 232 11.80 -19.42 0.57
N VAL A 233 10.92 -19.86 -0.33
CA VAL A 233 9.81 -19.04 -0.86
C VAL A 233 8.91 -18.57 0.27
N GLN A 234 8.58 -19.47 1.20
CA GLN A 234 7.78 -19.17 2.39
C GLN A 234 8.46 -18.13 3.30
N GLU A 235 9.73 -18.34 3.68
CA GLU A 235 10.48 -17.40 4.52
C GLU A 235 10.65 -16.03 3.85
N ASN A 236 10.90 -16.02 2.53
CA ASN A 236 11.03 -14.78 1.76
C ASN A 236 9.70 -14.05 1.64
N ALA A 237 8.57 -14.75 1.52
CA ALA A 237 7.25 -14.14 1.51
C ALA A 237 6.96 -13.39 2.83
N VAL A 238 7.28 -14.00 3.98
CA VAL A 238 7.13 -13.36 5.30
C VAL A 238 8.05 -12.14 5.43
N LYS A 239 9.34 -12.28 5.10
CA LYS A 239 10.30 -11.17 5.14
C LYS A 239 9.88 -10.00 4.26
N GLN A 240 9.44 -10.29 3.02
CA GLN A 240 8.97 -9.27 2.10
C GLN A 240 7.71 -8.58 2.60
N ASN A 241 6.74 -9.33 3.14
CA ASN A 241 5.55 -8.76 3.75
C ASN A 241 5.90 -7.87 4.96
N ILE A 242 6.87 -8.25 5.80
CA ILE A 242 7.37 -7.41 6.90
C ILE A 242 7.96 -6.09 6.38
N ILE A 243 8.77 -6.12 5.31
CA ILE A 243 9.33 -4.91 4.70
C ILE A 243 8.20 -4.02 4.16
N THR A 244 7.22 -4.61 3.48
CA THR A 244 6.06 -3.89 2.97
C THR A 244 5.21 -3.28 4.10
N LEU A 245 4.98 -4.02 5.18
CA LEU A 245 4.27 -3.53 6.36
C LEU A 245 5.02 -2.38 7.03
N ASN A 246 6.35 -2.46 7.15
CA ASN A 246 7.15 -1.35 7.67
C ASN A 246 6.96 -0.09 6.83
N LYS A 247 7.05 -0.22 5.49
CA LYS A 247 6.80 0.90 4.58
C LYS A 247 5.41 1.49 4.76
N ARG A 248 4.37 0.67 4.85
CA ARG A 248 2.97 1.11 5.02
C ARG A 248 2.68 1.73 6.38
N VAL A 249 3.28 1.21 7.44
CA VAL A 249 3.05 1.69 8.79
C VAL A 249 3.76 3.03 9.04
N ASN A 250 4.92 3.27 8.43
CA ASN A 250 5.58 4.58 8.47
C ASN A 250 4.67 5.71 7.97
N GLU A 251 3.71 5.39 7.11
CA GLU A 251 2.73 6.34 6.54
C GLU A 251 1.60 6.68 7.51
N LEU A 252 1.39 5.85 8.54
CA LEU A 252 0.44 6.14 9.61
C LEU A 252 0.98 7.18 10.62
N ALA A 253 2.17 7.76 10.36
CA ALA A 253 2.85 8.73 11.23
C ALA A 253 3.02 8.24 12.68
N VAL A 254 3.12 6.93 12.86
CA VAL A 254 3.37 6.29 14.15
C VAL A 254 4.84 6.43 14.49
N LYS A 255 5.15 6.92 15.68
CA LYS A 255 6.53 7.23 16.06
C LYS A 255 7.40 5.98 16.23
N GLU A 256 6.82 4.83 16.62
CA GLU A 256 7.57 3.62 16.97
C GLU A 256 6.74 2.33 16.73
N PRO A 257 6.50 1.93 15.46
CA PRO A 257 5.81 0.68 15.18
C PRO A 257 6.70 -0.54 15.44
N VAL A 258 6.12 -1.61 16.00
CA VAL A 258 6.81 -2.90 16.17
C VAL A 258 6.20 -3.90 15.22
N ILE A 259 6.98 -4.35 14.24
CA ILE A 259 6.58 -5.36 13.26
C ILE A 259 7.57 -6.52 13.35
N GLN A 260 7.08 -7.68 13.78
CA GLN A 260 7.92 -8.84 14.03
C GLN A 260 7.28 -10.12 13.51
N GLN A 261 8.11 -11.06 13.06
CA GLN A 261 7.66 -12.39 12.69
C GLN A 261 7.30 -13.19 13.96
N GLN A 262 6.12 -13.81 13.97
CA GLN A 262 5.70 -14.76 15.01
C GLN A 262 5.51 -16.15 14.39
N GLY A 263 6.49 -17.04 14.59
CA GLY A 263 6.47 -18.36 13.96
C GLY A 263 6.75 -18.33 12.45
N SER A 264 6.33 -19.35 11.71
CA SER A 264 6.65 -19.50 10.28
C SER A 264 5.75 -18.71 9.33
N GLU A 265 4.52 -18.39 9.74
CA GLU A 265 3.48 -17.85 8.83
C GLU A 265 2.78 -16.60 9.38
N ARG A 266 3.13 -16.14 10.60
CA ARG A 266 2.42 -15.02 11.23
C ARG A 266 3.33 -13.82 11.46
N ILE A 267 2.72 -12.65 11.45
CA ILE A 267 3.38 -11.37 11.68
C ILE A 267 2.58 -10.62 12.75
N VAL A 268 3.27 -10.19 13.80
CA VAL A 268 2.74 -9.29 14.83
C VAL A 268 3.01 -7.86 14.40
N VAL A 269 1.97 -7.03 14.48
CA VAL A 269 2.07 -5.59 14.29
C VAL A 269 1.49 -4.89 15.50
N GLN A 270 2.29 -4.05 16.14
CA GLN A 270 1.88 -3.20 17.24
C GLN A 270 2.06 -1.75 16.84
N LEU A 271 0.99 -0.98 16.96
CA LEU A 271 0.98 0.44 16.63
C LEU A 271 0.59 1.25 17.87
N PRO A 272 1.58 1.71 18.66
CA PRO A 272 1.31 2.51 19.84
C PRO A 272 0.70 3.87 19.46
N GLY A 273 -0.36 4.28 20.16
CA GLY A 273 -0.98 5.59 19.96
C GLY A 273 -1.74 5.75 18.63
N VAL A 274 -1.93 4.65 17.88
CA VAL A 274 -2.89 4.63 16.77
C VAL A 274 -4.30 4.55 17.35
N GLN A 275 -5.05 5.62 17.18
CA GLN A 275 -6.41 5.72 17.70
C GLN A 275 -7.47 5.31 16.67
N ASP A 276 -7.17 5.48 15.36
CA ASP A 276 -8.03 5.03 14.26
C ASP A 276 -7.65 3.60 13.83
N THR A 277 -8.24 2.62 14.53
CA THR A 277 -7.99 1.19 14.30
C THR A 277 -8.44 0.75 12.91
N ALA A 278 -9.56 1.32 12.43
CA ALA A 278 -10.12 1.04 11.12
C ALA A 278 -9.20 1.50 9.99
N ARG A 279 -8.61 2.69 10.12
CA ARG A 279 -7.61 3.20 9.16
C ARG A 279 -6.33 2.37 9.18
N ALA A 280 -5.84 2.00 10.36
CA ALA A 280 -4.65 1.15 10.44
C ALA A 280 -4.89 -0.24 9.82
N LYS A 281 -6.05 -0.83 10.11
CA LYS A 281 -6.50 -2.09 9.51
C LYS A 281 -6.62 -2.00 8.00
N ASP A 282 -7.15 -0.90 7.48
CA ASP A 282 -7.24 -0.67 6.04
C ASP A 282 -5.85 -0.62 5.40
N ILE A 283 -4.94 0.22 5.89
CA ILE A 283 -3.58 0.35 5.33
C ILE A 283 -2.78 -0.95 5.40
N ILE A 284 -2.90 -1.71 6.50
CA ILE A 284 -2.16 -2.96 6.73
C ILE A 284 -2.78 -4.14 5.96
N GLY A 285 -4.10 -4.27 6.01
CA GLY A 285 -4.85 -5.40 5.45
C GLY A 285 -5.11 -5.30 3.95
N ARG A 286 -4.84 -4.15 3.31
CA ARG A 286 -5.04 -3.98 1.86
C ARG A 286 -4.08 -4.82 1.05
N THR A 287 -4.59 -5.87 0.41
CA THR A 287 -3.88 -6.57 -0.67
C THR A 287 -3.98 -5.76 -1.96
N ALA A 288 -3.27 -4.65 -2.01
CA ALA A 288 -3.15 -3.86 -3.21
C ALA A 288 -2.05 -4.44 -4.11
N THR A 289 -2.40 -4.72 -5.37
CA THR A 289 -1.43 -5.13 -6.39
C THR A 289 -1.39 -4.06 -7.47
N LEU A 290 -0.20 -3.69 -7.90
CA LEU A 290 -0.01 -2.73 -8.97
C LEU A 290 0.32 -3.47 -10.25
N GLU A 291 -0.30 -3.08 -11.35
CA GLU A 291 0.01 -3.57 -12.68
C GLU A 291 0.21 -2.41 -13.63
N SER A 292 1.29 -2.48 -14.40
CA SER A 292 1.51 -1.58 -15.54
C SER A 292 1.01 -2.26 -16.81
N ARG A 293 0.17 -1.57 -17.58
CA ARG A 293 -0.41 -2.08 -18.83
C ARG A 293 -0.39 -0.99 -19.91
N LEU A 294 -0.32 -1.41 -21.17
CA LEU A 294 -0.51 -0.51 -22.31
C LEU A 294 -1.98 -0.10 -22.37
N ALA A 295 -2.23 1.21 -22.46
CA ALA A 295 -3.57 1.72 -22.71
C ALA A 295 -3.90 1.64 -24.21
N ASP A 296 -5.19 1.68 -24.54
CA ASP A 296 -5.60 1.73 -25.94
C ASP A 296 -5.13 3.05 -26.58
N PRO A 297 -4.47 3.00 -27.76
CA PRO A 297 -3.89 4.19 -28.39
C PRO A 297 -4.94 5.12 -29.02
N VAL A 298 -6.15 4.63 -29.31
CA VAL A 298 -7.22 5.41 -29.93
C VAL A 298 -8.17 5.94 -28.85
N ALA A 299 -8.56 5.08 -27.91
CA ALA A 299 -9.53 5.40 -26.86
C ALA A 299 -8.97 5.02 -25.48
N SER A 300 -7.95 5.73 -25.00
CA SER A 300 -7.33 5.45 -23.69
C SER A 300 -8.29 5.62 -22.51
N THR A 301 -9.34 6.43 -22.68
CA THR A 301 -10.43 6.59 -21.71
C THR A 301 -11.77 6.67 -22.42
N ILE A 302 -12.80 6.05 -21.83
CA ILE A 302 -14.19 6.07 -22.33
C ILE A 302 -15.17 6.51 -21.23
N GLY A 303 -16.37 6.90 -21.62
CA GLY A 303 -17.48 7.16 -20.69
C GLY A 303 -18.00 5.88 -20.03
N LEU A 304 -18.68 6.00 -18.88
CA LEU A 304 -19.20 4.85 -18.13
C LEU A 304 -20.17 3.94 -18.93
N ASN A 305 -20.85 4.49 -19.93
CA ASN A 305 -21.85 3.77 -20.75
C ASN A 305 -21.36 3.43 -22.16
N GLU A 306 -20.08 3.64 -22.46
CA GLU A 306 -19.50 3.36 -23.78
C GLU A 306 -18.98 1.92 -23.85
N THR A 307 -19.14 1.29 -25.02
CA THR A 307 -18.67 -0.09 -25.22
C THR A 307 -17.16 -0.10 -25.48
N PRO A 308 -16.37 -0.88 -24.73
CA PRO A 308 -14.92 -0.93 -24.92
C PRO A 308 -14.53 -1.67 -26.21
N PRO A 309 -13.36 -1.34 -26.80
CA PRO A 309 -12.81 -2.06 -27.94
C PRO A 309 -12.61 -3.56 -27.66
N PRO A 310 -12.79 -4.45 -28.65
CA PRO A 310 -12.57 -5.89 -28.48
C PRO A 310 -11.16 -6.22 -27.99
N GLY A 311 -11.05 -7.13 -27.03
CA GLY A 311 -9.76 -7.59 -26.49
C GLY A 311 -9.11 -6.65 -25.47
N THR A 312 -9.84 -5.63 -24.99
CA THR A 312 -9.40 -4.73 -23.92
C THR A 312 -10.08 -5.04 -22.59
N ASP A 313 -9.43 -4.66 -21.50
CA ASP A 313 -10.02 -4.59 -20.16
C ASP A 313 -10.24 -3.12 -19.79
N VAL A 314 -11.30 -2.84 -19.02
CA VAL A 314 -11.61 -1.49 -18.55
C VAL A 314 -11.55 -1.40 -17.03
N PHE A 315 -11.02 -0.28 -16.54
CA PHE A 315 -10.85 -0.03 -15.11
C PHE A 315 -11.32 1.39 -14.77
N ARG A 316 -11.78 1.60 -13.54
CA ARG A 316 -12.28 2.91 -13.10
C ARG A 316 -11.16 3.95 -13.14
N TYR A 317 -11.41 5.10 -13.76
CA TYR A 317 -10.47 6.22 -13.79
C TYR A 317 -11.17 7.50 -13.32
N GLY A 318 -11.00 7.83 -12.03
CA GLY A 318 -11.76 8.89 -11.38
C GLY A 318 -13.23 8.55 -11.17
N GLU A 319 -14.10 9.57 -11.14
CA GLU A 319 -15.52 9.36 -10.84
C GLU A 319 -16.36 8.94 -12.05
N ASN A 320 -16.10 9.51 -13.23
CA ASN A 320 -17.01 9.41 -14.38
C ASN A 320 -16.38 8.83 -15.66
N ARG A 321 -15.19 8.23 -15.58
CA ARG A 321 -14.50 7.66 -16.75
C ARG A 321 -13.94 6.27 -16.46
N LEU A 322 -13.73 5.52 -17.53
CA LEU A 322 -13.04 4.24 -17.51
C LEU A 322 -11.75 4.36 -18.33
N GLY A 323 -10.64 3.86 -17.81
CA GLY A 323 -9.42 3.67 -18.58
C GLY A 323 -9.45 2.34 -19.34
N VAL A 324 -9.02 2.34 -20.60
CA VAL A 324 -9.05 1.17 -21.48
C VAL A 324 -7.64 0.64 -21.67
N PHE A 325 -7.43 -0.64 -21.37
CA PHE A 325 -6.11 -1.27 -21.37
C PHE A 325 -6.08 -2.58 -22.13
N LYS A 326 -4.91 -2.91 -22.68
CA LYS A 326 -4.62 -4.25 -23.18
C LYS A 326 -4.53 -5.23 -22.00
N LYS A 327 -4.88 -6.49 -22.25
CA LYS A 327 -4.83 -7.56 -21.23
C LYS A 327 -3.41 -7.91 -20.75
N SER A 328 -2.40 -7.60 -21.56
CA SER A 328 -1.00 -7.90 -21.26
C SER A 328 -0.46 -6.99 -20.16
N VAL A 329 0.00 -7.60 -19.07
CA VAL A 329 0.75 -6.92 -18.00
C VAL A 329 2.21 -6.76 -18.43
N ILE A 330 2.71 -5.54 -18.35
CA ILE A 330 4.12 -5.20 -18.65
C ILE A 330 4.98 -5.60 -17.45
N PHE A 331 4.65 -5.05 -16.27
CA PHE A 331 5.29 -5.40 -15.02
C PHE A 331 4.31 -5.17 -13.86
N THR A 332 4.60 -5.81 -12.73
CA THR A 332 3.84 -5.73 -11.49
C THR A 332 4.59 -4.93 -10.43
N GLY A 333 3.89 -4.44 -9.40
CA GLY A 333 4.46 -3.59 -8.36
C GLY A 333 5.52 -4.22 -7.47
N ASP A 334 5.66 -5.55 -7.47
CA ASP A 334 6.79 -6.26 -6.84
C ASP A 334 8.13 -5.97 -7.54
N ARG A 335 8.11 -5.55 -8.80
CA ARG A 335 9.30 -5.15 -9.56
C ARG A 335 9.72 -3.70 -9.29
N ILE A 336 8.93 -2.93 -8.54
CA ILE A 336 9.26 -1.55 -8.14
C ILE A 336 10.12 -1.61 -6.89
N THR A 337 11.36 -1.14 -7.00
CA THR A 337 12.31 -1.08 -5.87
C THR A 337 12.15 0.22 -5.09
N ASP A 338 11.89 1.33 -5.79
CA ASP A 338 11.67 2.65 -5.20
C ASP A 338 10.72 3.51 -6.03
N ALA A 339 9.99 4.40 -5.35
CA ALA A 339 9.18 5.45 -5.96
C ALA A 339 9.23 6.72 -5.10
N SER A 340 9.62 7.84 -5.70
CA SER A 340 9.78 9.13 -5.03
C SER A 340 9.23 10.26 -5.86
N ALA A 341 8.60 11.25 -5.22
CA ALA A 341 8.23 12.47 -5.91
C ALA A 341 9.48 13.32 -6.15
N GLY A 342 9.48 14.04 -7.26
CA GLY A 342 10.52 14.98 -7.62
C GLY A 342 9.98 16.04 -8.55
N PHE A 343 10.90 16.66 -9.27
CA PHE A 343 10.58 17.63 -10.32
C PHE A 343 11.24 17.20 -11.62
N ASP A 344 10.55 17.41 -12.74
CA ASP A 344 11.11 17.22 -14.06
C ASP A 344 12.06 18.37 -14.47
N GLN A 345 12.63 18.29 -15.68
CA GLN A 345 13.54 19.31 -16.21
C GLN A 345 12.89 20.70 -16.33
N ASN A 346 11.55 20.76 -16.35
CA ASN A 346 10.77 21.98 -16.49
C ASN A 346 10.24 22.45 -15.12
N GLN A 347 10.79 21.93 -14.02
CA GLN A 347 10.36 22.20 -12.64
C GLN A 347 8.89 21.86 -12.37
N ARG A 348 8.31 20.92 -13.12
CA ARG A 348 6.95 20.41 -12.85
C ARG A 348 7.03 19.18 -11.95
N PRO A 349 6.08 19.00 -11.03
CA PRO A 349 6.01 17.80 -10.20
C PRO A 349 6.01 16.51 -11.03
N SER A 350 6.82 15.54 -10.63
CA SER A 350 6.98 14.24 -11.29
C SER A 350 7.15 13.13 -10.26
N VAL A 351 6.98 11.88 -10.70
CA VAL A 351 7.27 10.69 -9.89
C VAL A 351 8.39 9.90 -10.52
N ASN A 352 9.51 9.78 -9.82
CA ASN A 352 10.64 8.94 -10.19
C ASN A 352 10.37 7.51 -9.74
N ILE A 353 10.56 6.56 -10.64
CA ILE A 353 10.35 5.13 -10.39
C ILE A 353 11.63 4.38 -10.70
N SER A 354 12.02 3.50 -9.78
CA SER A 354 13.10 2.53 -9.97
C SER A 354 12.54 1.12 -9.95
N LEU A 355 12.93 0.33 -10.95
CA LEU A 355 12.61 -1.08 -11.09
C LEU A 355 13.82 -1.96 -10.75
N ASP A 356 13.58 -3.24 -10.48
CA ASP A 356 14.64 -4.25 -10.46
C ASP A 356 15.19 -4.51 -11.87
N ALA A 357 16.25 -5.33 -11.97
CA ALA A 357 16.89 -5.61 -13.26
C ALA A 357 15.96 -6.33 -14.25
N ALA A 358 15.08 -7.21 -13.77
CA ALA A 358 14.14 -7.96 -14.60
C ALA A 358 13.04 -7.03 -15.16
N GLY A 359 12.41 -6.23 -14.30
CA GLY A 359 11.42 -5.23 -14.68
C GLY A 359 12.00 -4.18 -15.62
N GLY A 360 13.23 -3.73 -15.39
CA GLY A 360 13.93 -2.80 -16.29
C GLY A 360 14.15 -3.35 -17.70
N ARG A 361 14.44 -4.66 -17.85
CA ARG A 361 14.61 -5.29 -19.17
C ARG A 361 13.29 -5.38 -19.93
N VAL A 362 12.21 -5.80 -19.26
CA VAL A 362 10.87 -5.86 -19.88
C VAL A 362 10.38 -4.46 -20.24
N MET A 363 10.62 -3.48 -19.38
CA MET A 363 10.28 -2.09 -19.64
C MET A 363 11.01 -1.55 -20.88
N GLN A 364 12.29 -1.88 -21.04
CA GLN A 364 13.10 -1.47 -22.18
C GLN A 364 12.57 -2.04 -23.51
N GLU A 365 12.26 -3.34 -23.52
CA GLU A 365 11.71 -4.02 -24.70
C GLU A 365 10.34 -3.43 -25.09
N VAL A 366 9.43 -3.32 -24.12
CA VAL A 366 8.07 -2.85 -24.38
C VAL A 366 8.04 -1.38 -24.80
N THR A 367 8.85 -0.52 -24.18
CA THR A 367 8.86 0.91 -24.51
C THR A 367 9.47 1.18 -25.88
N ARG A 368 10.50 0.44 -26.28
CA ARG A 368 11.10 0.53 -27.62
C ARG A 368 10.08 0.32 -28.75
N GLU A 369 9.15 -0.63 -28.58
CA GLU A 369 8.13 -0.96 -29.59
C GLU A 369 6.85 -0.10 -29.48
N ASN A 370 6.71 0.69 -28.42
CA ASN A 370 5.48 1.40 -28.07
C ASN A 370 5.70 2.90 -27.80
N ILE A 371 6.75 3.49 -28.35
CA ILE A 371 6.97 4.95 -28.31
C ILE A 371 5.75 5.67 -28.90
N GLY A 372 5.30 6.73 -28.21
CA GLY A 372 4.12 7.52 -28.57
C GLY A 372 2.78 6.91 -28.17
N LYS A 373 2.76 5.67 -27.67
CA LYS A 373 1.53 5.02 -27.18
C LYS A 373 1.34 5.26 -25.68
N PRO A 374 0.08 5.28 -25.20
CA PRO A 374 -0.22 5.47 -23.78
C PRO A 374 -0.01 4.18 -22.98
N MET A 375 0.44 4.35 -21.74
CA MET A 375 0.65 3.31 -20.74
C MET A 375 0.08 3.83 -19.42
N GLY A 376 -0.44 2.94 -18.59
CA GLY A 376 -0.94 3.34 -17.28
C GLY A 376 -0.65 2.33 -16.19
N MET A 377 -0.81 2.80 -14.97
CA MET A 377 -0.67 1.99 -13.76
C MET A 377 -2.04 1.80 -13.12
N ILE A 378 -2.40 0.55 -12.86
CA ILE A 378 -3.66 0.15 -12.26
C ILE A 378 -3.38 -0.43 -10.88
N LEU A 379 -4.11 0.05 -9.89
CA LEU A 379 -4.16 -0.50 -8.54
C LEU A 379 -5.33 -1.47 -8.46
N PHE A 380 -5.05 -2.73 -8.17
CA PHE A 380 -6.05 -3.75 -7.93
C PHE A 380 -6.20 -3.99 -6.44
N GLU A 381 -7.43 -3.81 -5.96
CA GLU A 381 -7.80 -4.07 -4.57
C GLU A 381 -9.05 -4.94 -4.53
N LYS A 382 -8.97 -6.08 -3.83
CA LYS A 382 -10.07 -7.06 -3.74
C LYS A 382 -10.64 -7.44 -5.12
N GLY A 383 -9.77 -7.54 -6.13
CA GLY A 383 -10.12 -7.86 -7.51
C GLY A 383 -10.70 -6.70 -8.33
N LYS A 384 -10.82 -5.48 -7.77
CA LYS A 384 -11.29 -4.29 -8.48
C LYS A 384 -10.10 -3.42 -8.88
N GLY A 385 -10.02 -3.06 -10.16
CA GLY A 385 -8.96 -2.21 -10.69
C GLY A 385 -9.35 -0.73 -10.72
N GLU A 386 -8.51 0.12 -10.16
CA GLU A 386 -8.59 1.58 -10.22
C GLU A 386 -7.32 2.14 -10.86
N VAL A 387 -7.50 2.95 -11.90
CA VAL A 387 -6.41 3.53 -12.68
C VAL A 387 -5.81 4.70 -11.90
N LEU A 388 -4.53 4.61 -11.56
CA LEU A 388 -3.82 5.67 -10.87
C LEU A 388 -3.38 6.76 -11.85
N THR A 389 -2.85 6.36 -13.01
CA THR A 389 -2.33 7.29 -14.01
C THR A 389 -2.28 6.66 -15.40
N ILE A 390 -2.40 7.51 -16.41
CA ILE A 390 -2.20 7.20 -17.83
C ILE A 390 -1.24 8.25 -18.38
N ALA A 391 -0.14 7.82 -18.97
CA ALA A 391 0.90 8.68 -19.54
C ALA A 391 1.42 8.11 -20.87
N THR A 392 1.87 8.99 -21.75
CA THR A 392 2.44 8.61 -23.05
C THR A 392 3.90 8.21 -22.91
N ILE A 393 4.28 7.10 -23.54
CA ILE A 393 5.69 6.66 -23.60
C ILE A 393 6.46 7.61 -24.51
N GLN A 394 7.42 8.35 -23.95
CA GLN A 394 8.22 9.36 -24.70
C GLN A 394 9.58 8.86 -25.19
N GLY A 395 10.02 7.67 -24.77
CA GLY A 395 11.31 7.12 -25.16
C GLY A 395 11.47 5.67 -24.70
N GLU A 396 12.67 5.13 -24.91
CA GLU A 396 13.05 3.80 -24.43
C GLU A 396 13.52 3.91 -22.97
N PHE A 397 12.87 3.19 -22.07
CA PHE A 397 13.12 3.27 -20.63
C PHE A 397 13.62 1.94 -20.07
N GLY A 398 14.75 1.96 -19.36
CA GLY A 398 15.28 0.80 -18.64
C GLY A 398 14.71 0.66 -17.22
N SER A 399 15.59 0.44 -16.24
CA SER A 399 15.20 0.28 -14.83
C SER A 399 14.81 1.58 -14.13
N LYS A 400 15.08 2.75 -14.71
CA LYS A 400 14.72 4.05 -14.12
C LYS A 400 13.95 4.87 -15.12
N PHE A 401 12.81 5.41 -14.69
CA PHE A 401 11.99 6.31 -15.50
C PHE A 401 11.19 7.25 -14.61
N GLN A 402 10.56 8.25 -15.22
CA GLN A 402 9.76 9.25 -14.52
C GLN A 402 8.36 9.36 -15.13
N ILE A 403 7.35 9.54 -14.29
CA ILE A 403 5.99 9.89 -14.68
C ILE A 403 5.84 11.40 -14.49
N THR A 404 5.78 12.14 -15.60
CA THR A 404 5.67 13.61 -15.60
C THR A 404 4.22 14.07 -15.68
N GLY A 405 4.01 15.39 -15.54
CA GLY A 405 2.69 16.00 -15.72
C GLY A 405 1.76 15.85 -14.51
N GLN A 406 2.32 15.64 -13.31
CA GLN A 406 1.51 15.66 -12.09
C GLN A 406 1.05 17.10 -11.81
N PRO A 407 -0.25 17.31 -11.49
CA PRO A 407 -0.81 18.65 -11.34
C PRO A 407 -0.20 19.43 -10.18
N THR A 408 0.15 18.75 -9.08
CA THR A 408 0.76 19.37 -7.90
C THR A 408 1.82 18.47 -7.26
N THR A 409 2.71 19.06 -6.46
CA THR A 409 3.69 18.32 -5.65
C THR A 409 3.00 17.31 -4.73
N GLU A 410 1.81 17.65 -4.23
CA GLU A 410 0.97 16.74 -3.46
C GLU A 410 0.58 15.52 -4.30
N SER A 411 -0.01 15.71 -5.47
CA SER A 411 -0.42 14.56 -6.29
C SER A 411 0.75 13.64 -6.66
N ALA A 412 1.94 14.20 -6.87
CA ALA A 412 3.15 13.41 -7.12
C ALA A 412 3.57 12.59 -5.90
N ASN A 413 3.54 13.18 -4.71
CA ASN A 413 3.84 12.48 -3.45
C ASN A 413 2.80 11.39 -3.14
N ASP A 414 1.51 11.64 -3.39
CA ASP A 414 0.44 10.64 -3.19
C ASP A 414 0.60 9.45 -4.13
N LEU A 415 0.89 9.72 -5.41
CA LEU A 415 1.17 8.68 -6.38
C LEU A 415 2.45 7.91 -6.00
N ALA A 416 3.54 8.62 -5.68
CA ALA A 416 4.80 7.98 -5.27
C ALA A 416 4.61 7.08 -4.04
N LEU A 417 3.78 7.51 -3.09
CA LEU A 417 3.40 6.73 -1.93
C LEU A 417 2.70 5.43 -2.34
N LEU A 418 1.67 5.53 -3.18
CA LEU A 418 0.93 4.35 -3.65
C LEU A 418 1.83 3.37 -4.39
N LEU A 419 2.77 3.87 -5.18
CA LEU A 419 3.72 3.06 -5.92
C LEU A 419 4.78 2.43 -5.00
N ARG A 420 5.25 3.15 -3.97
CA ARG A 420 6.27 2.68 -3.01
C ARG A 420 5.73 1.65 -2.04
N ALA A 421 4.43 1.74 -1.70
CA ALA A 421 3.75 0.80 -0.82
C ALA A 421 3.89 -0.65 -1.32
N GLY A 422 4.22 -0.84 -2.60
CA GLY A 422 4.58 -2.13 -3.19
C GLY A 422 3.42 -3.12 -3.18
N SER A 423 3.60 -4.25 -3.86
CA SER A 423 2.68 -5.37 -3.68
C SER A 423 3.12 -6.22 -2.50
N LEU A 424 2.18 -6.73 -1.73
CA LEU A 424 2.47 -7.80 -0.78
C LEU A 424 2.98 -9.02 -1.54
N ALA A 425 3.95 -9.74 -0.98
CA ALA A 425 4.43 -11.00 -1.54
C ALA A 425 3.30 -12.04 -1.57
N ALA A 426 2.48 -12.04 -0.53
CA ALA A 426 1.29 -12.86 -0.42
C ALA A 426 0.18 -12.14 0.35
N PRO A 427 -1.11 -12.46 0.07
CA PRO A 427 -2.23 -12.01 0.88
C PRO A 427 -2.03 -12.31 2.37
N MET A 428 -2.64 -11.50 3.24
CA MET A 428 -2.63 -11.73 4.68
C MET A 428 -4.02 -11.51 5.26
N GLU A 429 -4.34 -12.27 6.29
CA GLU A 429 -5.59 -12.14 7.03
C GLU A 429 -5.30 -11.76 8.48
N ILE A 430 -6.14 -10.90 9.06
CA ILE A 430 -6.06 -10.55 10.48
C ILE A 430 -6.81 -11.62 11.25
N ILE A 431 -6.08 -12.42 12.03
CA ILE A 431 -6.65 -13.51 12.84
C ILE A 431 -6.90 -13.08 14.29
N GLU A 432 -6.23 -12.04 14.77
CA GLU A 432 -6.45 -11.47 16.09
C GLU A 432 -6.30 -9.95 16.08
N GLU A 433 -7.19 -9.27 16.78
CA GLU A 433 -7.22 -7.82 16.94
C GLU A 433 -7.46 -7.49 18.42
N ARG A 434 -6.59 -6.67 19.02
CA ARG A 434 -6.76 -6.12 20.38
C ARG A 434 -6.50 -4.62 20.37
N THR A 435 -7.28 -3.87 21.14
CA THR A 435 -7.24 -2.40 21.23
C THR A 435 -6.91 -1.92 22.63
#